data_AF-A0A8H2XA45-F1
#
_entry.id   AF-A0A8H2XA45-F1
#
_cell.length_a   1.000
_cell.length_b   1.000
_cell.length_c   1.000
_cell.angle_alpha   90.00
_cell.angle_beta   90.00
_cell.angle_gamma   90.00
#
_symmetry.space_group_name_H-M   'P 1'
#
loop_
_entity.id
_entity.type
_entity.pdbx_description
1 polymer ?
#
loop_
_entity_poly.entity_id
_entity_poly.type
_entity_poly.pdbx_seq_one_letter_code
_entity_poly.pdbx_strand_id
1 'polypeptide(L)'
;MTTASYPYPLIPTPPGDWQKSLHEMHAIRMAALHNIIIRSFNAIIYHAPNVTENCVPSFIKFCRAVADVVHEHHQTEEEVMFPAFEEKLGKGAMEANVNQHHDFMPQFDEWNEHCKKILAKEETYEHTKFVNMLRKSTDPLSAHLIDEIPTLEASIVREHFTDAELRELEARIAKKIQECISVWIMPILFVSGDLSYNSWFPDDIPTPVLFFARHLVVRIGGDMWKWGQSDKYCRLKEEFKPMYTPATS
;
A
#
# COMPACT_ATOMS: atom_id res chain seq x y z
N MET A 1 8.83 22.99 -3.77
CA MET A 1 8.94 21.52 -3.72
C MET A 1 8.93 21.02 -5.15
N THR A 2 9.99 20.33 -5.56
CA THR A 2 10.00 19.62 -6.84
C THR A 2 8.95 18.52 -6.78
N THR A 3 7.94 18.60 -7.64
CA THR A 3 6.95 17.53 -7.81
C THR A 3 7.68 16.23 -8.11
N ALA A 4 7.40 15.15 -7.36
CA ALA A 4 7.97 13.84 -7.64
C ALA A 4 7.73 13.44 -9.10
N SER A 5 8.67 12.72 -9.72
CA SER A 5 8.46 12.23 -11.08
C SER A 5 7.35 11.16 -11.09
N TYR A 6 6.44 11.25 -12.05
CA TYR A 6 5.51 10.16 -12.36
C TYR A 6 6.14 9.22 -13.41
N PRO A 7 6.02 7.89 -13.27
CA PRO A 7 5.42 7.17 -12.14
C PRO A 7 6.28 7.27 -10.87
N TYR A 8 5.64 7.16 -9.71
CA TYR A 8 6.36 6.97 -8.45
C TYR A 8 7.19 5.68 -8.54
N PRO A 9 8.49 5.73 -8.19
CA PRO A 9 9.39 4.60 -8.35
C PRO A 9 9.00 3.47 -7.40
N LEU A 10 9.15 2.23 -7.86
CA LEU A 10 9.02 1.06 -7.00
C LEU A 10 10.25 0.90 -6.10
N ILE A 11 10.03 0.38 -4.90
CA ILE A 11 11.08 0.06 -3.94
C ILE A 11 11.69 -1.29 -4.31
N PRO A 12 13.02 -1.38 -4.56
CA PRO A 12 13.68 -2.66 -4.79
C PRO A 12 13.43 -3.64 -3.64
N THR A 13 13.22 -4.91 -3.97
CA THR A 13 13.07 -5.97 -2.96
C THR A 13 14.34 -6.05 -2.10
N PRO A 14 14.25 -5.84 -0.76
CA PRO A 14 15.38 -5.99 0.13
C PRO A 14 16.03 -7.37 0.06
N PRO A 15 17.33 -7.51 0.37
CA PRO A 15 18.02 -8.79 0.31
C PRO A 15 17.54 -9.75 1.40
N GLY A 16 17.48 -11.05 1.07
CA GLY A 16 17.14 -12.11 2.03
C GLY A 16 16.14 -13.11 1.48
N ASP A 17 15.66 -13.98 2.36
CA ASP A 17 14.66 -15.00 2.09
C ASP A 17 13.59 -14.98 3.20
N TRP A 18 12.48 -14.30 2.90
CA TRP A 18 11.36 -14.13 3.81
C TRP A 18 10.74 -15.46 4.27
N GLN A 19 10.93 -16.55 3.52
CA GLN A 19 10.41 -17.88 3.89
C GLN A 19 11.28 -18.57 4.95
N LYS A 20 12.53 -18.14 5.11
CA LYS A 20 13.52 -18.77 5.99
C LYS A 20 13.91 -17.93 7.19
N SER A 21 13.71 -16.61 7.15
CA SER A 21 14.15 -15.72 8.22
C SER A 21 13.10 -14.64 8.52
N LEU A 22 12.57 -14.67 9.75
CA LEU A 22 11.69 -13.61 10.25
C LEU A 22 12.41 -12.26 10.25
N HIS A 23 13.71 -12.25 10.55
CA HIS A 23 14.50 -11.02 10.54
C HIS A 23 14.60 -10.37 9.15
N GLU A 24 14.68 -11.16 8.09
CA GLU A 24 14.70 -10.66 6.70
C GLU A 24 13.29 -10.32 6.20
N MET A 25 12.28 -11.01 6.73
CA MET A 25 10.89 -10.88 6.30
C MET A 25 10.33 -9.46 6.51
N HIS A 26 10.69 -8.75 7.59
CA HIS A 26 10.11 -7.43 7.89
C HIS A 26 10.34 -6.40 6.78
N ALA A 27 11.59 -6.15 6.38
CA ALA A 27 11.89 -5.23 5.28
C ALA A 27 11.30 -5.72 3.94
N ILE A 28 11.39 -7.03 3.65
CA ILE A 28 10.88 -7.60 2.40
C ILE A 28 9.37 -7.41 2.27
N ARG A 29 8.62 -7.71 3.34
CA ARG A 29 7.18 -7.50 3.43
C ARG A 29 6.83 -6.02 3.32
N MET A 30 7.54 -5.15 4.03
CA MET A 30 7.24 -3.73 4.02
C MET A 30 7.39 -3.14 2.62
N ALA A 31 8.49 -3.45 1.94
CA ALA A 31 8.69 -3.06 0.55
C ALA A 31 7.61 -3.64 -0.38
N ALA A 32 7.10 -4.86 -0.13
CA ALA A 32 6.02 -5.44 -0.91
C ALA A 32 4.70 -4.67 -0.74
N LEU A 33 4.31 -4.38 0.50
CA LEU A 33 3.10 -3.62 0.84
C LEU A 33 3.18 -2.18 0.31
N HIS A 34 4.32 -1.53 0.47
CA HIS A 34 4.57 -0.19 -0.09
C HIS A 34 4.46 -0.18 -1.61
N ASN A 35 4.97 -1.20 -2.28
CA ASN A 35 4.83 -1.32 -3.74
C ASN A 35 3.37 -1.53 -4.18
N ILE A 36 2.53 -2.18 -3.37
CA ILE A 36 1.07 -2.25 -3.62
C ILE A 36 0.48 -0.83 -3.58
N ILE A 37 0.79 -0.06 -2.54
CA ILE A 37 0.34 1.34 -2.37
C ILE A 37 0.82 2.22 -3.54
N ILE A 38 2.12 2.16 -3.87
CA ILE A 38 2.73 2.92 -4.97
C ILE A 38 2.07 2.58 -6.30
N ARG A 39 1.84 1.29 -6.59
CA ARG A 39 1.16 0.85 -7.82
C ARG A 39 -0.29 1.31 -7.84
N SER A 40 -1.00 1.31 -6.71
CA SER A 40 -2.34 1.88 -6.61
C SER A 40 -2.36 3.36 -7.00
N PHE A 41 -1.46 4.19 -6.46
CA PHE A 41 -1.39 5.61 -6.82
C PHE A 41 -0.99 5.85 -8.28
N ASN A 42 -0.02 5.09 -8.77
CA ASN A 42 0.35 5.13 -10.18
C ASN A 42 -0.84 4.78 -11.10
N ALA A 43 -1.65 3.79 -10.73
CA ALA A 43 -2.88 3.45 -11.44
C ALA A 43 -3.90 4.60 -11.41
N ILE A 44 -4.11 5.22 -10.24
CA ILE A 44 -5.04 6.34 -10.06
C ILE A 44 -4.63 7.50 -10.97
N ILE A 45 -3.35 7.90 -10.95
CA ILE A 45 -2.85 9.02 -11.76
C ILE A 45 -2.92 8.69 -13.25
N TYR A 46 -2.60 7.46 -13.65
CA TYR A 46 -2.71 7.00 -15.04
C TYR A 46 -4.14 7.09 -15.59
N HIS A 47 -5.11 6.60 -14.81
CA HIS A 47 -6.48 6.50 -15.25
C HIS A 47 -7.25 7.81 -15.13
N ALA A 48 -6.93 8.65 -14.14
CA ALA A 48 -7.68 9.86 -13.81
C ALA A 48 -8.12 10.72 -15.01
N PRO A 49 -7.25 11.10 -15.98
CA PRO A 49 -7.65 11.94 -17.12
C PRO A 49 -8.53 11.21 -18.14
N ASN A 50 -8.61 9.88 -18.10
CA ASN A 50 -9.28 9.04 -19.09
C ASN A 50 -10.59 8.41 -18.57
N VAL A 51 -11.02 8.76 -17.35
CA VAL A 51 -12.27 8.26 -16.75
C VAL A 51 -13.48 8.93 -17.41
N THR A 52 -14.35 8.13 -18.03
CA THR A 52 -15.64 8.62 -18.54
C THR A 52 -16.64 8.80 -17.40
N GLU A 53 -17.66 9.65 -17.60
CA GLU A 53 -18.68 9.96 -16.57
C GLU A 53 -19.33 8.69 -15.97
N ASN A 54 -19.69 7.73 -16.82
CA ASN A 54 -20.29 6.45 -16.39
C ASN A 54 -19.32 5.57 -15.57
N CYS A 55 -18.01 5.80 -15.69
CA CYS A 55 -16.96 5.08 -14.99
C CYS A 55 -16.52 5.76 -13.68
N VAL A 56 -16.88 7.03 -13.44
CA VAL A 56 -16.51 7.77 -12.22
C VAL A 56 -16.87 7.00 -10.94
N PRO A 57 -18.09 6.44 -10.78
CA PRO A 57 -18.43 5.76 -9.53
C PRO A 57 -17.55 4.55 -9.22
N SER A 58 -17.17 3.75 -10.22
CA SER A 58 -16.29 2.58 -10.00
C SER A 58 -14.84 3.01 -9.75
N PHE A 59 -14.37 4.05 -10.44
CA PHE A 59 -13.04 4.63 -10.22
C PHE A 59 -12.88 5.20 -8.83
N ILE A 60 -13.85 5.99 -8.35
CA ILE A 60 -13.77 6.60 -7.03
C ILE A 60 -13.93 5.55 -5.91
N LYS A 61 -14.72 4.49 -6.12
CA LYS A 61 -14.75 3.33 -5.20
C LYS A 61 -13.38 2.66 -5.08
N PHE A 62 -12.65 2.51 -6.19
CA PHE A 62 -11.27 2.00 -6.15
C PHE A 62 -10.36 2.94 -5.36
N CYS A 63 -10.41 4.24 -5.65
CA CYS A 63 -9.63 5.27 -4.92
C CYS A 63 -9.88 5.21 -3.41
N ARG A 64 -11.14 5.02 -3.01
CA ARG A 64 -11.51 4.85 -1.61
C ARG A 64 -10.99 3.56 -0.98
N ALA A 65 -11.02 2.44 -1.70
CA ALA A 65 -10.41 1.20 -1.21
C ALA A 65 -8.89 1.34 -1.02
N VAL A 66 -8.21 2.12 -1.88
CA VAL A 66 -6.80 2.47 -1.70
C VAL A 66 -6.60 3.35 -0.47
N ALA A 67 -7.50 4.32 -0.23
CA ALA A 67 -7.47 5.13 0.98
C ALA A 67 -7.61 4.28 2.25
N ASP A 68 -8.59 3.39 2.29
CA ASP A 68 -8.82 2.49 3.43
C ASP A 68 -7.55 1.65 3.71
N VAL A 69 -6.87 1.11 2.68
CA VAL A 69 -5.61 0.36 2.83
C VAL A 69 -4.48 1.23 3.41
N VAL A 70 -4.34 2.48 2.94
CA VAL A 70 -3.31 3.41 3.42
C VAL A 70 -3.56 3.80 4.88
N HIS A 71 -4.81 4.02 5.27
CA HIS A 71 -5.18 4.27 6.67
C HIS A 71 -4.87 3.07 7.57
N GLU A 72 -5.30 1.87 7.17
CA GLU A 72 -5.12 0.65 7.96
C GLU A 72 -3.64 0.24 8.10
N HIS A 73 -2.85 0.45 7.03
CA HIS A 73 -1.40 0.23 7.01
C HIS A 73 -0.69 1.06 8.08
N HIS A 74 -0.79 2.39 7.99
CA HIS A 74 -0.10 3.29 8.92
C HIS A 74 -0.69 3.22 10.35
N GLN A 75 -1.99 2.93 10.50
CA GLN A 75 -2.58 2.68 11.81
C GLN A 75 -1.97 1.43 12.48
N THR A 76 -1.72 0.37 11.70
CA THR A 76 -1.09 -0.86 12.22
C THR A 76 0.35 -0.60 12.64
N GLU A 77 1.07 0.23 11.88
CA GLU A 77 2.43 0.64 12.23
C GLU A 77 2.45 1.40 13.56
N GLU A 78 1.67 2.47 13.69
CA GLU A 78 1.70 3.33 14.88
C GLU A 78 1.13 2.66 16.14
N GLU A 79 0.16 1.76 16.01
CA GLU A 79 -0.43 1.09 17.17
C GLU A 79 0.30 -0.18 17.60
N VAL A 80 1.07 -0.82 16.71
CA VAL A 80 1.67 -2.14 16.97
C VAL A 80 3.16 -2.19 16.61
N MET A 81 3.51 -1.89 15.36
CA MET A 81 4.87 -2.13 14.86
C MET A 81 5.88 -1.15 15.45
N PHE A 82 5.63 0.16 15.34
CA PHE A 82 6.53 1.19 15.84
C PHE A 82 6.72 1.14 17.35
N PRO A 83 5.67 0.95 18.17
CA PRO A 83 5.85 0.74 19.61
C PRO A 83 6.75 -0.45 19.95
N ALA A 84 6.62 -1.57 19.23
CA ALA A 84 7.48 -2.74 19.45
C ALA A 84 8.94 -2.50 19.05
N PHE A 85 9.17 -1.73 17.99
CA PHE A 85 10.52 -1.31 17.57
C PHE A 85 11.13 -0.31 18.56
N GLU A 86 10.39 0.71 19.00
CA GLU A 86 10.80 1.66 20.04
C GLU A 86 11.20 0.97 21.35
N GLU A 87 10.47 -0.08 21.76
CA GLU A 87 10.80 -0.85 22.98
C GLU A 87 12.18 -1.52 22.88
N LYS A 88 12.58 -1.95 21.68
CA LYS A 88 13.85 -2.67 21.46
C LYS A 88 15.02 -1.79 21.07
N LEU A 89 14.75 -0.73 20.30
CA LEU A 89 15.76 0.17 19.73
C LEU A 89 15.98 1.41 20.61
N GLY A 90 15.05 1.70 21.51
CA GLY A 90 15.07 2.87 22.37
C GLY A 90 14.15 3.98 21.84
N LYS A 91 13.87 4.92 22.75
CA LYS A 91 12.94 6.01 22.51
C LYS A 91 13.38 6.89 21.33
N GLY A 92 12.46 7.15 20.41
CA GLY A 92 12.67 8.01 19.24
C GLY A 92 13.21 7.28 18.01
N ALA A 93 13.42 5.96 18.09
CA ALA A 93 13.90 5.16 16.96
C ALA A 93 12.94 5.19 15.75
N MET A 94 11.63 5.38 15.99
CA MET A 94 10.60 5.42 14.95
C MET A 94 9.97 6.81 14.78
N GLU A 95 10.45 7.82 15.51
CA GLU A 95 9.89 9.19 15.49
C GLU A 95 9.94 9.84 14.10
N ALA A 96 10.97 9.54 13.30
CA ALA A 96 11.07 10.04 11.93
C ALA A 96 9.93 9.52 11.04
N ASN A 97 9.60 8.23 11.12
CA ASN A 97 8.50 7.63 10.35
C ASN A 97 7.15 8.23 10.79
N VAL A 98 6.92 8.33 12.11
CA VAL A 98 5.69 8.94 12.67
C VAL A 98 5.53 10.40 12.24
N ASN A 99 6.61 11.19 12.27
CA ASN A 99 6.55 12.57 11.82
C ASN A 99 6.23 12.69 10.32
N GLN A 100 6.77 11.80 9.50
CA GLN A 100 6.40 11.75 8.08
C GLN A 100 4.91 11.42 7.90
N HIS A 101 4.32 10.51 8.69
CA HIS A 101 2.86 10.27 8.66
C HIS A 101 2.08 11.55 8.94
N HIS A 102 2.44 12.29 9.98
CA HIS A 102 1.80 13.56 10.32
C HIS A 102 1.90 14.60 9.19
N ASP A 103 2.96 14.56 8.38
CA ASP A 103 3.16 15.50 7.28
C ASP A 103 2.23 15.25 6.08
N PHE A 104 1.86 13.99 5.78
CA PHE A 104 1.05 13.65 4.60
C PHE A 104 -0.40 13.26 4.89
N MET A 105 -0.69 12.70 6.06
CA MET A 105 -2.02 12.16 6.38
C MET A 105 -3.14 13.21 6.35
N PRO A 106 -2.97 14.45 6.84
CA PRO A 106 -4.03 15.46 6.77
C PRO A 106 -4.49 15.78 5.34
N GLN A 107 -3.56 15.91 4.40
CA GLN A 107 -3.87 16.18 3.00
C GLN A 107 -4.45 14.93 2.31
N PHE A 108 -4.04 13.74 2.75
CA PHE A 108 -4.61 12.48 2.28
C PHE A 108 -6.08 12.36 2.70
N ASP A 109 -6.40 12.74 3.94
CA ASP A 109 -7.77 12.80 4.46
C ASP A 109 -8.64 13.78 3.67
N GLU A 110 -8.13 14.97 3.34
CA GLU A 110 -8.83 15.91 2.48
C GLU A 110 -9.16 15.31 1.10
N TRP A 111 -8.24 14.55 0.51
CA TRP A 111 -8.47 13.86 -0.77
C TRP A 111 -9.49 12.72 -0.64
N ASN A 112 -9.44 11.95 0.46
CA ASN A 112 -10.43 10.90 0.72
C ASN A 112 -11.84 11.48 0.94
N GLU A 113 -11.96 12.60 1.66
CA GLU A 113 -13.22 13.32 1.81
C GLU A 113 -13.75 13.85 0.46
N HIS A 114 -12.86 14.35 -0.41
CA HIS A 114 -13.24 14.73 -1.77
C HIS A 114 -13.78 13.52 -2.57
N CYS A 115 -13.17 12.34 -2.44
CA CYS A 115 -13.69 11.10 -3.02
C CYS A 115 -15.11 10.77 -2.52
N LYS A 116 -15.39 10.94 -1.22
CA LYS A 116 -16.73 10.72 -0.64
C LYS A 116 -17.76 11.67 -1.24
N LYS A 117 -17.42 12.96 -1.36
CA LYS A 117 -18.31 13.97 -1.96
C LYS A 117 -18.60 13.70 -3.44
N ILE A 118 -17.61 13.24 -4.21
CA ILE A 118 -17.83 12.82 -5.60
C ILE A 118 -18.83 11.65 -5.67
N LEU A 119 -18.69 10.63 -4.82
CA LEU A 119 -19.62 9.50 -4.78
C LEU A 119 -21.03 9.90 -4.34
N ALA A 120 -21.14 10.86 -3.42
CA ALA A 120 -22.40 11.43 -2.98
C ALA A 120 -23.04 12.38 -4.01
N LYS A 121 -22.34 12.67 -5.12
CA LYS A 121 -22.72 13.65 -6.16
C LYS A 121 -22.82 15.09 -5.63
N GLU A 122 -22.10 15.39 -4.55
CA GLU A 122 -21.98 16.74 -3.98
C GLU A 122 -20.89 17.57 -4.69
N GLU A 123 -19.89 16.89 -5.28
CA GLU A 123 -18.86 17.51 -6.12
C GLU A 123 -18.73 16.78 -7.46
N THR A 124 -18.47 17.51 -8.53
CA THR A 124 -18.18 16.94 -9.86
C THR A 124 -16.73 16.48 -9.92
N TYR A 125 -16.51 15.30 -10.51
CA TYR A 125 -15.16 14.81 -10.79
C TYR A 125 -14.48 15.70 -11.83
N GLU A 126 -13.36 16.31 -11.44
CA GLU A 126 -12.47 17.06 -12.33
C GLU A 126 -11.07 16.53 -12.12
N HIS A 127 -10.50 15.90 -13.15
CA HIS A 127 -9.29 15.09 -13.02
C HIS A 127 -8.07 15.91 -12.59
N THR A 128 -7.97 17.18 -13.00
CA THR A 128 -6.81 18.04 -12.69
C THR A 128 -6.80 18.39 -11.20
N LYS A 129 -7.93 18.86 -10.67
CA LYS A 129 -8.14 19.09 -9.24
C LYS A 129 -7.91 17.79 -8.45
N PHE A 130 -8.50 16.70 -8.90
CA PHE A 130 -8.42 15.40 -8.22
C PHE A 130 -6.98 14.92 -8.05
N VAL A 131 -6.19 14.91 -9.14
CA VAL A 131 -4.78 14.51 -9.10
C VAL A 131 -3.95 15.51 -8.31
N ASN A 132 -4.19 16.83 -8.46
CA ASN A 132 -3.46 17.84 -7.69
C ASN A 132 -3.71 17.71 -6.18
N MET A 133 -4.92 17.34 -5.75
CA MET A 133 -5.22 17.07 -4.34
C MET A 133 -4.47 15.81 -3.86
N LEU A 134 -4.53 14.72 -4.61
CA LEU A 134 -3.83 13.48 -4.28
C LEU A 134 -2.32 13.71 -4.11
N ARG A 135 -1.71 14.46 -5.04
CA ARG A 135 -0.27 14.70 -5.07
C ARG A 135 0.27 15.51 -3.89
N LYS A 136 -0.57 16.29 -3.21
CA LYS A 136 -0.15 16.99 -1.98
C LYS A 136 0.26 16.02 -0.88
N SER A 137 -0.36 14.85 -0.82
CA SER A 137 -0.02 13.78 0.13
C SER A 137 0.86 12.70 -0.48
N THR A 138 0.68 12.33 -1.76
CA THR A 138 1.43 11.20 -2.33
C THR A 138 2.88 11.53 -2.66
N ASP A 139 3.22 12.79 -2.94
CA ASP A 139 4.61 13.20 -3.12
C ASP A 139 5.45 13.00 -1.83
N PRO A 140 5.04 13.51 -0.64
CA PRO A 140 5.75 13.21 0.61
C PRO A 140 5.61 11.75 1.06
N LEU A 141 4.44 11.11 0.89
CA LEU A 141 4.26 9.69 1.19
C LEU A 141 5.22 8.82 0.39
N SER A 142 5.46 9.10 -0.89
CA SER A 142 6.42 8.34 -1.70
C SER A 142 7.84 8.37 -1.14
N ALA A 143 8.25 9.45 -0.46
CA ALA A 143 9.55 9.52 0.21
C ALA A 143 9.54 8.66 1.49
N HIS A 144 8.50 8.82 2.31
CA HIS A 144 8.29 8.03 3.53
C HIS A 144 8.36 6.52 3.27
N LEU A 145 7.66 6.03 2.26
CA LEU A 145 7.64 4.60 1.91
C LEU A 145 9.04 4.05 1.59
N ILE A 146 9.99 4.89 1.15
CA ILE A 146 11.38 4.52 0.90
C ILE A 146 12.20 4.63 2.19
N ASP A 147 12.05 5.74 2.90
CA ASP A 147 12.82 6.09 4.10
C ASP A 147 12.57 5.13 5.27
N GLU A 148 11.40 4.51 5.33
CA GLU A 148 11.07 3.53 6.37
C GLU A 148 11.84 2.22 6.22
N ILE A 149 12.10 1.76 5.00
CA ILE A 149 12.65 0.42 4.74
C ILE A 149 13.99 0.16 5.46
N PRO A 150 14.96 1.10 5.47
CA PRO A 150 16.20 0.96 6.23
C PRO A 150 16.01 0.72 7.74
N THR A 151 14.89 1.20 8.32
CA THR A 151 14.62 1.03 9.77
C THR A 151 14.22 -0.40 10.14
N LEU A 152 13.86 -1.22 9.14
CA LEU A 152 13.38 -2.58 9.29
C LEU A 152 14.38 -3.62 8.73
N GLU A 153 15.59 -3.20 8.38
CA GLU A 153 16.59 -4.10 7.78
C GLU A 153 16.99 -5.24 8.71
N ALA A 154 17.32 -6.39 8.09
CA ALA A 154 17.69 -7.60 8.82
C ALA A 154 18.87 -7.41 9.78
N SER A 155 19.80 -6.49 9.48
CA SER A 155 20.91 -6.13 10.37
C SER A 155 20.40 -5.61 11.71
N ILE A 156 19.46 -4.67 11.69
CA ILE A 156 18.82 -4.09 12.87
C ILE A 156 17.96 -5.14 13.57
N VAL A 157 17.10 -5.83 12.82
CA VAL A 157 16.15 -6.79 13.40
C VAL A 157 16.88 -7.97 14.05
N ARG A 158 18.01 -8.44 13.51
CA ARG A 158 18.84 -9.51 14.10
C ARG A 158 19.52 -9.09 15.39
N GLU A 159 19.94 -7.84 15.50
CA GLU A 159 20.64 -7.34 16.67
C GLU A 159 19.70 -7.17 17.87
N HIS A 160 18.44 -6.80 17.60
CA HIS A 160 17.52 -6.34 18.64
C HIS A 160 16.35 -7.28 18.97
N PHE A 161 16.05 -8.26 18.12
CA PHE A 161 14.93 -9.18 18.33
C PHE A 161 15.38 -10.63 18.28
N THR A 162 14.79 -11.44 19.17
CA THR A 162 14.83 -12.90 19.04
C THR A 162 13.70 -13.39 18.14
N ASP A 163 13.91 -14.58 17.60
CA ASP A 163 12.93 -15.30 16.79
C ASP A 163 11.56 -15.49 17.49
N ALA A 164 11.55 -15.63 18.82
CA ALA A 164 10.31 -15.76 19.60
C ALA A 164 9.54 -14.43 19.69
N GLU A 165 10.26 -13.33 19.91
CA GLU A 165 9.68 -11.99 19.98
C GLU A 165 9.14 -11.54 18.63
N LEU A 166 9.81 -11.90 17.53
CA LEU A 166 9.29 -11.66 16.18
C LEU A 166 7.99 -12.42 15.94
N ARG A 167 7.90 -13.71 16.32
CA ARG A 167 6.63 -14.46 16.20
C ARG A 167 5.50 -13.83 17.01
N GLU A 168 5.80 -13.30 18.19
CA GLU A 168 4.82 -12.58 19.01
C GLU A 168 4.39 -11.26 18.35
N LEU A 169 5.34 -10.48 17.82
CA LEU A 169 5.04 -9.28 17.05
C LEU A 169 4.14 -9.59 15.85
N GLU A 170 4.47 -10.62 15.09
CA GLU A 170 3.69 -11.06 13.93
C GLU A 170 2.26 -11.46 14.32
N ALA A 171 2.08 -12.17 15.44
CA ALA A 171 0.75 -12.50 15.94
C ALA A 171 -0.07 -11.24 16.33
N ARG A 172 0.59 -10.22 16.91
CA ARG A 172 -0.06 -8.94 17.23
C ARG A 172 -0.46 -8.17 15.97
N ILE A 173 0.43 -8.11 14.98
CA ILE A 173 0.15 -7.49 13.67
C ILE A 173 -1.02 -8.20 12.99
N ALA A 174 -1.00 -9.54 12.92
CA ALA A 174 -2.07 -10.32 12.32
C ALA A 174 -3.41 -10.09 13.02
N LYS A 175 -3.42 -9.98 14.34
CA LYS A 175 -4.63 -9.66 15.11
C LYS A 175 -5.15 -8.26 14.78
N LYS A 176 -4.28 -7.25 14.76
CA LYS A 176 -4.66 -5.87 14.41
C LYS A 176 -5.22 -5.78 12.99
N ILE A 177 -4.59 -6.47 12.04
CA ILE A 177 -5.08 -6.61 10.67
C ILE A 177 -6.47 -7.25 10.64
N GLN A 178 -6.72 -8.30 11.42
CA GLN A 178 -8.05 -8.92 11.49
C GLN A 178 -9.14 -8.00 12.09
N GLU A 179 -8.76 -7.10 12.99
CA GLU A 179 -9.67 -6.13 13.61
C GLU A 179 -10.01 -4.96 12.68
N CYS A 180 -9.06 -4.53 11.86
CA CYS A 180 -9.21 -3.34 11.00
C CYS A 180 -9.61 -3.69 9.56
N ILE A 181 -8.99 -4.73 8.97
CA ILE A 181 -9.09 -4.98 7.53
C ILE A 181 -10.34 -5.78 7.18
N SER A 182 -11.17 -5.19 6.33
CA SER A 182 -12.32 -5.89 5.76
C SER A 182 -11.90 -6.84 4.64
N VAL A 183 -12.48 -8.05 4.58
CA VAL A 183 -12.30 -8.94 3.42
C VAL A 183 -12.72 -8.29 2.10
N TRP A 184 -13.56 -7.24 2.15
CA TRP A 184 -14.03 -6.49 1.00
C TRP A 184 -12.97 -5.64 0.31
N ILE A 185 -11.89 -5.25 1.01
CA ILE A 185 -10.78 -4.44 0.47
C ILE A 185 -9.54 -5.28 0.12
N MET A 186 -9.50 -6.55 0.56
CA MET A 186 -8.44 -7.51 0.23
C MET A 186 -8.11 -7.62 -1.27
N PRO A 187 -9.04 -7.42 -2.23
CA PRO A 187 -8.67 -7.40 -3.65
C PRO A 187 -7.60 -6.38 -4.06
N ILE A 188 -7.38 -5.30 -3.29
CA ILE A 188 -6.27 -4.35 -3.54
C ILE A 188 -4.92 -5.08 -3.56
N LEU A 189 -4.71 -6.03 -2.64
CA LEU A 189 -3.49 -6.86 -2.62
C LEU A 189 -3.25 -7.57 -3.96
N PHE A 190 -4.33 -7.93 -4.66
CA PHE A 190 -4.22 -8.63 -5.94
C PHE A 190 -4.06 -7.66 -7.10
N VAL A 191 -4.96 -6.69 -7.22
CA VAL A 191 -5.02 -5.81 -8.39
C VAL A 191 -3.97 -4.70 -8.37
N SER A 192 -3.24 -4.54 -7.26
CA SER A 192 -2.09 -3.64 -7.17
C SER A 192 -0.79 -4.36 -6.83
N GLY A 193 -0.80 -5.67 -6.53
CA GLY A 193 0.41 -6.45 -6.30
C GLY A 193 1.06 -6.99 -7.58
N ASP A 194 2.36 -7.28 -7.53
CA ASP A 194 3.10 -7.90 -8.63
C ASP A 194 4.09 -8.93 -8.09
N LEU A 195 3.69 -10.20 -8.12
CA LEU A 195 4.50 -11.31 -7.59
C LEU A 195 5.78 -11.59 -8.39
N SER A 196 5.90 -11.03 -9.60
CA SER A 196 7.13 -11.11 -10.40
C SER A 196 8.19 -10.10 -9.97
N TYR A 197 7.78 -9.02 -9.31
CA TYR A 197 8.67 -7.97 -8.82
C TYR A 197 9.06 -8.20 -7.35
N ASN A 198 8.07 -8.46 -6.49
CA ASN A 198 8.28 -8.87 -5.10
C ASN A 198 7.45 -10.13 -4.85
N SER A 199 8.13 -11.24 -4.55
CA SER A 199 7.50 -12.55 -4.41
C SER A 199 6.83 -12.79 -3.06
N TRP A 200 6.92 -11.84 -2.11
CA TRP A 200 6.26 -11.96 -0.83
C TRP A 200 4.74 -11.91 -0.98
N PHE A 201 4.07 -12.83 -0.30
CA PHE A 201 2.62 -12.86 -0.19
C PHE A 201 2.26 -13.35 1.22
N PRO A 202 1.17 -12.87 1.84
CA PRO A 202 0.82 -13.30 3.19
C PRO A 202 0.37 -14.78 3.21
N ASP A 203 1.22 -15.65 3.76
CA ASP A 203 0.97 -17.10 3.86
C ASP A 203 -0.10 -17.44 4.91
N ASP A 204 -0.30 -16.57 5.90
CA ASP A 204 -1.22 -16.78 7.01
C ASP A 204 -2.70 -16.57 6.65
N ILE A 205 -3.01 -16.04 5.45
CA ILE A 205 -4.40 -15.86 5.04
C ILE A 205 -4.99 -17.23 4.68
N PRO A 206 -6.06 -17.68 5.37
CA PRO A 206 -6.63 -19.00 5.10
C PRO A 206 -7.09 -19.15 3.65
N THR A 207 -6.79 -20.28 3.02
CA THR A 207 -7.16 -20.57 1.61
C THR A 207 -8.64 -20.27 1.27
N PRO A 208 -9.64 -20.61 2.12
CA PRO A 208 -11.03 -20.26 1.85
C PRO A 208 -11.28 -18.74 1.80
N VAL A 209 -10.58 -17.96 2.64
CA VAL A 209 -10.66 -16.49 2.66
C VAL A 209 -10.05 -15.92 1.38
N LEU A 210 -8.86 -16.41 0.99
CA LEU A 210 -8.23 -16.02 -0.27
C LEU A 210 -9.13 -16.35 -1.48
N PHE A 211 -9.75 -17.52 -1.49
CA PHE A 211 -10.69 -17.90 -2.56
C PHE A 211 -11.89 -16.96 -2.60
N PHE A 212 -12.50 -16.69 -1.46
CA PHE A 212 -13.63 -15.77 -1.34
C PHE A 212 -13.27 -14.36 -1.84
N ALA A 213 -12.16 -13.79 -1.37
CA ALA A 213 -11.70 -12.47 -1.80
C ALA A 213 -11.42 -12.45 -3.32
N ARG A 214 -10.64 -13.41 -3.82
CA ARG A 214 -10.18 -13.44 -5.21
C ARG A 214 -11.31 -13.67 -6.22
N HIS A 215 -12.33 -14.45 -5.86
CA HIS A 215 -13.37 -14.87 -6.82
C HIS A 215 -14.73 -14.23 -6.57
N LEU A 216 -15.13 -14.03 -5.32
CA LEU A 216 -16.45 -13.50 -4.98
C LEU A 216 -16.39 -11.99 -4.74
N VAL A 217 -15.47 -11.50 -3.90
CA VAL A 217 -15.35 -10.05 -3.64
C VAL A 217 -14.95 -9.30 -4.92
N VAL A 218 -13.98 -9.81 -5.68
CA VAL A 218 -13.64 -9.24 -7.00
C VAL A 218 -14.85 -9.20 -7.92
N ARG A 219 -15.67 -10.26 -7.95
CA ARG A 219 -16.87 -10.30 -8.80
C ARG A 219 -17.95 -9.32 -8.33
N ILE A 220 -18.15 -9.19 -7.02
CA ILE A 220 -19.17 -8.31 -6.43
C ILE A 220 -18.78 -6.84 -6.59
N GLY A 221 -17.52 -6.48 -6.32
CA GLY A 221 -17.03 -5.11 -6.54
C GLY A 221 -16.97 -4.74 -8.02
N GLY A 222 -16.89 -5.74 -8.91
CA GLY A 222 -17.04 -5.59 -10.35
C GLY A 222 -16.01 -4.62 -10.93
N ASP A 223 -16.51 -3.60 -11.63
CA ASP A 223 -15.69 -2.64 -12.38
C ASP A 223 -14.71 -1.83 -11.53
N MET A 224 -14.86 -1.73 -10.21
CA MET A 224 -13.90 -0.98 -9.40
C MET A 224 -12.51 -1.63 -9.41
N TRP A 225 -12.43 -2.96 -9.55
CA TRP A 225 -11.15 -3.65 -9.51
C TRP A 225 -10.37 -3.56 -10.83
N LYS A 226 -10.99 -3.09 -11.91
CA LYS A 226 -10.31 -2.95 -13.21
C LYS A 226 -9.25 -1.85 -13.22
N TRP A 227 -9.32 -0.91 -12.27
CA TRP A 227 -8.44 0.26 -12.17
C TRP A 227 -7.08 -0.03 -11.55
N GLY A 228 -6.89 -1.20 -10.93
CA GLY A 228 -5.56 -1.63 -10.48
C GLY A 228 -4.65 -1.99 -11.66
N GLN A 229 -3.33 -1.99 -11.45
CA GLN A 229 -2.36 -2.30 -12.49
C GLN A 229 -2.18 -3.80 -12.78
N SER A 230 -2.68 -4.66 -11.89
CA SER A 230 -2.52 -6.10 -11.95
C SER A 230 -3.85 -6.83 -12.04
N ASP A 231 -3.81 -8.09 -12.46
CA ASP A 231 -4.95 -8.98 -12.38
C ASP A 231 -5.13 -9.57 -10.96
N LYS A 232 -6.20 -10.34 -10.76
CA LYS A 232 -6.50 -10.99 -9.46
C LYS A 232 -5.49 -12.08 -9.03
N TYR A 233 -4.46 -12.35 -9.84
CA TYR A 233 -3.36 -13.27 -9.56
C TYR A 233 -2.04 -12.51 -9.35
N CYS A 234 -2.10 -11.20 -9.10
CA CYS A 234 -0.94 -10.35 -8.87
C CYS A 234 0.02 -10.34 -10.07
N ARG A 235 -0.53 -10.34 -11.29
CA ARG A 235 0.26 -10.23 -12.52
C ARG A 235 0.03 -8.87 -13.13
N LEU A 236 1.11 -8.12 -13.33
CA LEU A 236 1.08 -6.81 -13.96
C LEU A 236 0.47 -6.89 -15.37
N LYS A 237 -0.52 -6.05 -15.67
CA LYS A 237 -1.15 -6.01 -16.99
C LYS A 237 -0.21 -5.37 -18.02
N GLU A 238 -0.34 -5.77 -19.28
CA GLU A 238 0.59 -5.40 -20.36
C GLU A 238 0.71 -3.88 -20.54
N GLU A 239 -0.38 -3.14 -20.39
CA GLU A 239 -0.42 -1.69 -20.56
C GLU A 239 0.44 -0.93 -19.52
N PHE A 240 0.74 -1.55 -18.37
CA PHE A 240 1.55 -0.94 -17.31
C PHE A 240 3.02 -1.35 -17.35
N LYS A 241 3.39 -2.40 -18.09
CA LYS A 241 4.80 -2.85 -18.16
C LYS A 241 5.77 -1.73 -18.58
N PRO A 242 5.47 -0.88 -19.58
CA PRO A 242 6.37 0.20 -19.97
C PRO A 242 6.67 1.22 -18.87
N MET A 243 5.85 1.31 -17.80
CA MET A 243 6.11 2.21 -16.68
C MET A 243 7.29 1.79 -15.81
N TYR A 244 7.65 0.51 -15.84
CA TYR A 244 8.63 -0.09 -14.92
C TYR A 244 9.83 -0.72 -15.63
N THR A 245 9.81 -0.75 -16.96
CA THR A 245 10.99 -1.12 -17.75
C THR A 245 11.94 0.09 -17.80
N PRO A 246 13.23 -0.06 -17.46
CA PRO A 246 14.20 1.00 -17.69
C PRO A 246 14.16 1.40 -19.17
N ALA A 247 14.14 2.70 -19.46
CA ALA A 247 14.28 3.16 -20.84
C ALA A 247 15.55 2.53 -21.41
N THR A 248 15.44 1.78 -22.51
CA THR A 248 16.61 1.29 -23.23
C THR A 248 17.41 2.50 -23.67
N SER A 249 18.56 2.70 -23.03
CA SER A 249 19.57 3.69 -23.38
C SER A 249 20.12 3.46 -24.78
#